data_AF-A0A428Z405-F1
#
_entry.id   AF-A0A428Z405-F1
#
_cell.length_a   1.000
_cell.length_b   1.000
_cell.length_c   1.000
_cell.angle_alpha   90.00
_cell.angle_beta   90.00
_cell.angle_gamma   90.00
#
_symmetry.space_group_name_H-M   'P 1'
#
loop_
_entity.id
_entity.type
_entity.pdbx_description
1 polymer ?
#
loop_
_entity_poly.entity_id
_entity_poly.type
_entity_poly.pdbx_seq_one_letter_code
_entity_poly.pdbx_strand_id
1 'polypeptide(L)'
;MRIGYHNHFAEFREVFGGRRAYDILLGELDRAVVVELDTYWAKVGGTDPTKVLASLGKRVEFIHIKDGPGKGMDDFMVPYGTGVIDVPGVVCANPAVKWNLVEMDRSHYDMFWLLGNCYDYLIGRGLATGRR
;
A
#
# COMPACT_ATOMS: atom_id res chain seq x y z
N MET A 1 -12.99 17.70 -8.94
CA MET A 1 -12.44 17.01 -7.76
C MET A 1 -12.62 15.51 -7.96
N ARG A 2 -11.67 14.68 -7.51
CA ARG A 2 -11.76 13.21 -7.50
C ARG A 2 -11.62 12.70 -6.06
N ILE A 3 -12.22 11.55 -5.74
CA ILE A 3 -12.14 10.92 -4.42
C ILE A 3 -11.40 9.60 -4.56
N GLY A 4 -10.40 9.38 -3.72
CA GLY A 4 -9.71 8.10 -3.53
C GLY A 4 -10.05 7.52 -2.16
N TYR A 5 -10.33 6.21 -2.10
CA TYR A 5 -10.47 5.51 -0.83
C TYR A 5 -9.14 4.88 -0.43
N HIS A 6 -8.62 5.28 0.74
CA HIS A 6 -7.43 4.71 1.38
C HIS A 6 -7.86 3.73 2.47
N ASN A 7 -7.30 2.53 2.44
CA ASN A 7 -7.62 1.48 3.41
C ASN A 7 -6.73 1.53 4.64
N HIS A 8 -7.25 1.01 5.75
CA HIS A 8 -6.46 0.50 6.87
C HIS A 8 -6.56 -1.02 7.00
N PHE A 9 -6.00 -1.58 8.07
CA PHE A 9 -5.95 -3.03 8.29
C PHE A 9 -7.31 -3.61 8.68
N ALA A 10 -8.19 -2.80 9.28
CA ALA A 10 -9.48 -3.26 9.79
C ALA A 10 -10.37 -3.76 8.64
N GLU A 11 -10.34 -3.08 7.48
CA GLU A 11 -11.14 -3.46 6.33
C GLU A 11 -10.80 -4.86 5.80
N PHE A 12 -9.55 -5.28 5.96
CA PHE A 12 -9.09 -6.61 5.56
C PHE A 12 -9.31 -7.67 6.64
N ARG A 13 -9.30 -7.27 7.92
CA ARG A 13 -9.46 -8.17 9.07
C ARG A 13 -10.92 -8.50 9.37
N GLU A 14 -11.80 -7.51 9.31
CA GLU A 14 -13.20 -7.68 9.71
C GLU A 14 -14.02 -8.36 8.61
N VAL A 15 -14.84 -9.35 8.99
CA VAL A 15 -15.65 -10.17 8.07
C VAL A 15 -17.12 -10.11 8.46
N PHE A 16 -17.97 -9.80 7.48
CA PHE A 16 -19.42 -9.73 7.63
C PHE A 16 -20.08 -10.64 6.60
N GLY A 17 -20.86 -11.62 7.07
CA GLY A 17 -21.54 -12.57 6.16
C GLY A 17 -20.59 -13.33 5.23
N GLY A 18 -19.37 -13.65 5.68
CA GLY A 18 -18.36 -14.37 4.90
C GLY A 18 -17.57 -13.52 3.89
N ARG A 19 -17.80 -12.20 3.84
CA ARG A 19 -17.04 -11.26 3.00
C ARG A 19 -16.25 -10.29 3.88
N ARG A 20 -15.04 -9.91 3.47
CA ARG A 20 -14.27 -8.87 4.18
C ARG A 20 -14.96 -7.52 4.04
N ALA A 21 -14.83 -6.68 5.04
CA ALA A 21 -15.36 -5.31 5.02
C ALA A 21 -14.85 -4.53 3.80
N TYR A 22 -13.58 -4.73 3.41
CA TYR A 22 -12.98 -4.16 2.21
C TYR A 22 -13.73 -4.54 0.92
N ASP A 23 -14.08 -5.82 0.76
CA ASP A 23 -14.77 -6.33 -0.43
C ASP A 23 -16.24 -5.87 -0.48
N ILE A 24 -16.85 -5.64 0.69
CA ILE A 24 -18.20 -5.06 0.79
C ILE A 24 -18.13 -3.59 0.37
N LEU A 25 -17.26 -2.81 1.02
CA LEU A 25 -17.09 -1.40 0.73
C LEU A 25 -16.81 -1.16 -0.76
N LEU A 26 -15.86 -1.89 -1.35
CA LEU A 26 -15.53 -1.76 -2.77
C LEU A 26 -16.73 -1.98 -3.71
N GLY A 27 -17.64 -2.87 -3.33
CA GLY A 27 -18.86 -3.17 -4.08
C GLY A 27 -19.90 -2.04 -3.98
N GLU A 28 -19.93 -1.33 -2.85
CA GLU A 28 -20.86 -0.22 -2.60
C GLU A 28 -20.33 1.14 -3.06
N LEU A 29 -19.01 1.28 -3.24
CA LEU A 29 -18.42 2.52 -3.73
C LEU A 29 -18.86 2.85 -5.16
N ASP A 30 -19.23 4.11 -5.39
CA ASP A 30 -19.44 4.65 -6.72
C ASP A 30 -18.21 4.35 -7.63
N ARG A 31 -18.46 4.03 -8.89
CA ARG A 31 -17.40 3.66 -9.86
C ARG A 31 -16.41 4.80 -10.10
N ALA A 32 -16.80 6.05 -9.84
CA ALA A 32 -15.94 7.23 -9.92
C ALA A 32 -14.94 7.33 -8.75
N VAL A 33 -15.19 6.63 -7.63
CA VAL A 33 -14.23 6.53 -6.53
C VAL A 33 -13.11 5.57 -6.93
N VAL A 34 -11.90 6.10 -6.97
CA VAL A 34 -10.68 5.31 -7.17
C VAL A 34 -10.17 4.74 -5.86
N VAL A 35 -9.28 3.77 -5.96
CA VAL A 35 -8.65 3.12 -4.82
C VAL A 35 -7.22 3.62 -4.69
N GLU A 36 -6.87 3.93 -3.45
CA GLU A 36 -5.53 4.24 -2.98
C GLU A 36 -5.13 3.14 -2.01
N LEU A 37 -4.48 2.08 -2.51
CA LEU A 37 -4.25 0.89 -1.70
C LEU A 37 -3.01 1.08 -0.82
N ASP A 38 -3.19 1.01 0.49
CA ASP A 38 -2.10 0.82 1.45
C ASP A 38 -1.74 -0.66 1.55
N THR A 39 -0.59 -0.97 0.97
CA THR A 39 -0.07 -2.33 0.86
C THR A 39 0.40 -2.89 2.21
N TYR A 40 0.87 -2.01 3.11
CA TYR A 40 1.31 -2.40 4.45
C TYR A 40 0.11 -2.74 5.31
N TRP A 41 -0.93 -1.91 5.28
CA TRP A 41 -2.15 -2.19 6.03
C TRP A 41 -2.92 -3.39 5.50
N ALA A 42 -2.93 -3.64 4.19
CA ALA A 42 -3.46 -4.89 3.65
C ALA A 42 -2.71 -6.12 4.19
N LYS A 43 -1.38 -6.04 4.30
CA LYS A 43 -0.54 -7.09 4.91
C LYS A 43 -0.86 -7.30 6.39
N VAL A 44 -0.91 -6.22 7.17
CA VAL A 44 -1.25 -6.27 8.61
C VAL A 44 -2.67 -6.82 8.82
N GLY A 45 -3.59 -6.51 7.91
CA GLY A 45 -4.94 -7.09 7.89
C GLY A 45 -5.01 -8.56 7.45
N GLY A 46 -3.86 -9.23 7.26
CA GLY A 46 -3.78 -10.66 6.97
C GLY A 46 -3.94 -11.02 5.50
N THR A 47 -3.87 -10.05 4.59
CA THR A 47 -4.03 -10.28 3.15
C THR A 47 -2.71 -10.05 2.40
N ASP A 48 -2.51 -10.76 1.29
CA ASP A 48 -1.42 -10.50 0.36
C ASP A 48 -1.72 -9.26 -0.50
N PRO A 49 -0.98 -8.15 -0.34
CA PRO A 49 -1.25 -6.91 -1.07
C PRO A 49 -1.10 -7.06 -2.59
N THR A 50 -0.22 -7.94 -3.07
CA THR A 50 -0.03 -8.15 -4.52
C THR A 50 -1.29 -8.75 -5.15
N LYS A 51 -1.94 -9.68 -4.46
CA LYS A 51 -3.20 -10.30 -4.90
C LYS A 51 -4.36 -9.31 -4.88
N VAL A 52 -4.39 -8.41 -3.90
CA VAL A 52 -5.39 -7.34 -3.85
C VAL A 52 -5.18 -6.39 -5.02
N LEU A 53 -3.96 -5.93 -5.25
CA LEU A 53 -3.65 -5.05 -6.39
C LEU A 53 -4.07 -5.66 -7.72
N ALA A 54 -3.74 -6.93 -7.94
CA ALA A 54 -4.12 -7.64 -9.16
C ALA A 54 -5.65 -7.73 -9.38
N SER A 55 -6.45 -7.78 -8.31
CA SER A 55 -7.92 -7.88 -8.41
C SER A 55 -8.63 -6.55 -8.67
N LEU A 56 -7.99 -5.41 -8.37
CA LEU A 56 -8.61 -4.08 -8.46
C LEU A 56 -8.71 -3.52 -9.89
N GLY A 57 -8.02 -4.13 -10.85
CA GLY A 57 -8.01 -3.69 -12.24
C GLY A 57 -7.67 -2.19 -12.36
N LYS A 58 -8.44 -1.45 -13.16
CA LYS A 58 -8.21 0.00 -13.39
C LYS A 58 -8.65 0.92 -12.24
N ARG A 59 -9.25 0.39 -11.16
CA ARG A 59 -9.73 1.22 -10.05
C ARG A 59 -8.61 1.66 -9.12
N VAL A 60 -7.50 0.93 -9.04
CA VAL A 60 -6.34 1.34 -8.23
C VAL A 60 -5.44 2.25 -9.04
N GLU A 61 -5.38 3.53 -8.64
CA GLU A 61 -4.54 4.53 -9.30
C GLU A 61 -3.35 4.94 -8.42
N PHE A 62 -3.42 4.68 -7.13
CA PHE A 62 -2.44 5.09 -6.13
C PHE A 62 -2.14 3.91 -5.20
N ILE A 63 -0.88 3.74 -4.81
CA ILE A 63 -0.52 2.80 -3.75
C ILE A 63 0.35 3.48 -2.71
N HIS A 64 0.05 3.23 -1.44
CA HIS A 64 0.90 3.60 -0.32
C HIS A 64 1.81 2.41 0.00
N ILE A 65 3.11 2.67 0.01
CA ILE A 65 4.13 1.66 0.27
C ILE A 65 4.83 2.02 1.57
N LYS A 66 4.81 1.07 2.52
CA LYS A 66 5.62 1.07 3.73
C LYS A 66 6.32 -0.28 3.80
N ASP A 67 7.43 -0.35 4.52
CA ASP A 67 8.04 -1.63 4.86
C ASP A 67 8.32 -1.68 6.35
N GLY A 68 8.29 -2.88 6.93
CA GLY A 68 8.20 -3.05 8.38
C GLY A 68 7.95 -4.50 8.80
N PRO A 69 7.76 -4.77 10.10
CA PRO A 69 7.50 -6.10 10.62
C PRO A 69 6.18 -6.76 10.18
N GLY A 70 5.18 -5.97 9.76
CA GLY A 70 3.86 -6.43 9.35
C GLY A 70 3.03 -7.06 10.47
N LYS A 71 3.20 -6.60 11.71
CA LYS A 71 2.56 -7.15 12.91
C LYS A 71 1.40 -6.31 13.43
N GLY A 72 1.40 -4.99 13.25
CA GLY A 72 0.33 -4.15 13.78
C GLY A 72 0.60 -2.65 13.78
N MET A 73 -0.26 -1.91 14.47
CA MET A 73 -0.22 -0.43 14.53
C MET A 73 1.02 0.13 15.24
N ASP A 74 1.65 -0.67 16.11
CA ASP A 74 2.83 -0.25 16.87
C ASP A 74 4.15 -0.51 16.15
N ASP A 75 4.09 -1.00 14.92
CA ASP A 75 5.27 -1.29 14.12
C ASP A 75 6.07 -0.02 13.83
N PHE A 76 7.39 -0.14 13.94
CA PHE A 76 8.32 0.86 13.43
C PHE A 76 8.71 0.50 12.01
N MET A 77 8.39 1.39 11.07
CA MET A 77 8.69 1.20 9.66
C MET A 77 10.19 1.35 9.41
N VAL A 78 10.67 0.58 8.44
CA VAL A 78 12.08 0.40 8.10
C VAL A 78 12.30 0.72 6.61
N PRO A 79 13.55 0.94 6.19
CA PRO A 79 13.86 1.12 4.77
C PRO A 79 13.33 -0.03 3.92
N TYR A 80 12.86 0.28 2.71
CA TYR A 80 12.36 -0.73 1.78
C TYR A 80 13.36 -1.87 1.54
N GLY A 81 12.84 -3.09 1.54
CA GLY A 81 13.63 -4.31 1.36
C GLY A 81 14.26 -4.84 2.65
N THR A 82 13.95 -4.26 3.81
CA THR A 82 14.44 -4.72 5.12
C THR A 82 13.33 -5.23 6.04
N GLY A 83 12.06 -5.05 5.66
CA GLY A 83 10.91 -5.62 6.35
C GLY A 83 10.31 -6.81 5.59
N VAL A 84 9.01 -7.01 5.75
CA VAL A 84 8.28 -8.17 5.22
C VAL A 84 7.46 -7.87 3.97
N ILE A 85 7.44 -6.63 3.47
CA ILE A 85 6.72 -6.27 2.26
C ILE A 85 7.58 -6.56 1.03
N ASP A 86 7.01 -7.31 0.07
CA ASP A 86 7.59 -7.47 -1.26
C ASP A 86 7.39 -6.19 -2.08
N VAL A 87 8.26 -5.20 -1.85
CA VAL A 87 8.18 -3.88 -2.51
C VAL A 87 8.21 -3.99 -4.04
N PRO A 88 9.12 -4.76 -4.68
CA PRO A 88 9.07 -4.97 -6.12
C PRO A 88 7.75 -5.61 -6.58
N GLY A 89 7.27 -6.63 -5.86
CA GLY A 89 6.02 -7.31 -6.17
C GLY A 89 4.83 -6.36 -6.16
N VAL A 90 4.68 -5.52 -5.14
CA VAL A 90 3.55 -4.58 -5.06
C VAL A 90 3.61 -3.50 -6.13
N VAL A 91 4.80 -2.95 -6.44
CA VAL A 91 4.96 -1.94 -7.50
C VAL A 91 4.58 -2.51 -8.87
N CYS A 92 4.92 -3.77 -9.14
CA CYS A 92 4.66 -4.42 -10.41
C CYS A 92 3.28 -5.11 -10.49
N ALA A 93 2.54 -5.23 -9.38
CA ALA A 93 1.34 -6.05 -9.31
C ALA A 93 0.18 -5.54 -10.18
N ASN A 94 0.10 -4.22 -10.44
CA ASN A 94 -0.96 -3.67 -11.26
C ASN A 94 -0.46 -2.46 -12.10
N PRO A 95 -0.48 -2.56 -13.44
CA PRO A 95 0.00 -1.50 -14.33
C PRO A 95 -0.91 -0.25 -14.38
N ALA A 96 -2.09 -0.29 -13.76
CA ALA A 96 -2.98 0.88 -13.66
C ALA A 96 -2.52 1.89 -12.58
N VAL A 97 -1.63 1.48 -11.67
CA VAL A 97 -1.05 2.33 -10.65
C VAL A 97 -0.25 3.45 -11.30
N LYS A 98 -0.57 4.69 -10.97
CA LYS A 98 0.07 5.90 -11.49
C LYS A 98 1.11 6.47 -10.55
N TRP A 99 0.90 6.29 -9.25
CA TRP A 99 1.77 6.84 -8.20
C TRP A 99 2.05 5.80 -7.13
N ASN A 100 3.34 5.64 -6.84
CA ASN A 100 3.84 4.93 -5.68
C ASN A 100 4.15 5.97 -4.60
N LEU A 101 3.30 6.07 -3.58
CA LEU A 101 3.45 6.99 -2.46
C LEU A 101 4.33 6.34 -1.39
N VAL A 102 5.46 6.98 -1.10
CA VAL A 102 6.35 6.59 0.00
C VAL A 102 5.77 7.17 1.29
N GLU A 103 5.28 6.31 2.18
CA GLU A 103 4.62 6.71 3.43
C GLU A 103 5.22 5.97 4.62
N MET A 104 5.36 6.66 5.76
CA MET A 104 5.85 6.09 7.01
C MET A 104 5.08 6.69 8.19
N ASP A 105 4.50 5.84 9.04
CA ASP A 105 3.73 6.31 10.20
C ASP A 105 4.63 6.64 11.38
N ARG A 106 5.62 5.78 11.63
CA ARG A 106 6.60 5.91 12.71
C ARG A 106 7.87 5.14 12.39
N SER A 107 9.00 5.64 12.86
CA SER A 107 10.28 4.97 12.70
C SER A 107 11.25 5.34 13.82
N HIS A 108 12.27 4.50 14.03
CA HIS A 108 13.45 4.85 14.83
C HIS A 108 14.49 5.65 14.04
N TYR A 109 14.35 5.69 12.71
CA TYR A 109 15.19 6.52 11.85
C TYR A 109 14.65 7.95 11.79
N ASP A 110 15.52 8.88 11.39
CA ASP A 110 15.04 10.19 10.93
C ASP A 110 14.08 10.01 9.75
N MET A 111 12.92 10.68 9.81
CA MET A 111 11.83 10.44 8.87
C MET A 111 12.21 10.86 7.45
N PHE A 112 12.89 12.00 7.28
CA PHE A 112 13.30 12.47 5.95
C PHE A 112 14.41 11.59 5.36
N TRP A 113 15.35 11.14 6.20
CA TRP A 113 16.34 10.15 5.80
C TRP A 113 15.67 8.85 5.33
N LEU A 114 14.70 8.34 6.08
CA LEU A 114 13.98 7.12 5.73
C LEU A 114 13.22 7.26 4.41
N LEU A 115 12.42 8.32 4.26
CA LEU A 115 11.70 8.60 3.02
C LEU A 115 12.66 8.74 1.83
N GLY A 116 13.80 9.42 2.03
CA GLY A 116 14.85 9.55 1.03
C GLY A 116 15.44 8.22 0.59
N ASN A 117 15.76 7.32 1.53
CA ASN A 117 16.29 5.99 1.21
C ASN A 117 15.26 5.11 0.49
N CYS A 118 13.99 5.17 0.88
CA CYS A 118 12.91 4.45 0.22
C CYS A 118 12.65 4.96 -1.20
N TYR A 119 12.71 6.28 -1.40
CA TYR A 119 12.70 6.87 -2.75
C TYR A 119 13.88 6.38 -3.58
N ASP A 120 15.11 6.47 -3.05
CA ASP A 120 16.32 6.05 -3.75
C ASP A 120 16.31 4.55 -4.07
N TYR A 121 15.70 3.72 -3.20
CA TYR A 121 15.47 2.30 -3.46
C TYR A 121 14.60 2.06 -4.71
N LEU A 122 13.47 2.77 -4.84
CA LEU A 122 12.57 2.62 -5.98
C LEU A 122 13.22 3.08 -7.28
N ILE A 123 13.85 4.25 -7.27
CA ILE A 123 14.49 4.83 -8.45
C ILE A 123 15.74 4.04 -8.85
N GLY A 124 16.61 3.75 -7.89
CA GLY A 124 17.89 3.05 -8.14
C GLY A 124 17.72 1.63 -8.66
N ARG A 125 16.56 1.02 -8.44
CA ARG A 125 16.20 -0.31 -8.98
C ARG A 125 15.35 -0.25 -10.25
N GLY A 126 15.03 0.94 -10.76
CA GLY A 126 14.17 1.10 -11.93
C GLY A 126 12.72 0.66 -11.71
N LEU A 127 12.28 0.57 -10.45
CA LEU A 127 10.90 0.20 -10.10
C LEU A 127 9.93 1.38 -10.28
N ALA A 128 10.42 2.60 -10.17
CA ALA A 128 9.64 3.81 -10.38
C ALA A 128 10.48 4.92 -11.04
N THR A 129 9.80 5.99 -11.44
CA THR A 129 10.43 7.26 -11.81
C THR A 129 10.04 8.33 -10.81
N GLY A 130 10.88 9.35 -10.63
CA GLY A 130 10.66 10.39 -9.64
C GLY A 130 11.48 11.64 -9.92
N ARG A 131 11.12 12.74 -9.28
CA ARG A 131 11.88 13.98 -9.26
C ARG A 131 12.14 14.36 -7.81
N ARG A 132 13.38 14.68 -7.50
CA ARG A 132 13.80 15.16 -6.18
C ARG A 132 13.90 16.68 -6.20
#